data_AF-A0AB34KPR3-F1
#
_entry.id   AF-A0AB34KPR3-F1
#
_cell.length_a   1.000
_cell.length_b   1.000
_cell.length_c   1.000
_cell.angle_alpha   90.00
_cell.angle_beta   90.00
_cell.angle_gamma   90.00
#
_symmetry.space_group_name_H-M   'P 1'
#
loop_
_entity.id
_entity.type
_entity.pdbx_description
1 polymer ?
#
loop_
_entity_poly.entity_id
_entity_poly.type
_entity_poly.pdbx_seq_one_letter_code
_entity_poly.pdbx_strand_id
1 'polypeptide(L)'
;MPDFKPVNLYGGAITAEFPATFGDVSDIRQVPDNQEVYLDANGFSSIVVEILERVEKPDTEALEYHLRDLVEDEEDDAAEKTKVWWSGTAVGAKLPPSTPTYNLLATSPPGAKQQGRANEPEFVAIMLTLIRLAAQETDILVTVNVPHVKGQFEEGSVDLEHGKTGPLLEQAAKWRQRVLETLEVKEWGLFGGE
;
A
#
# COMPACT_ATOMS: atom_id res chain seq x y z
N MET A 1 -2.78 -8.01 -20.63
CA MET A 1 -2.05 -7.50 -19.45
C MET A 1 -2.85 -6.32 -18.92
N PRO A 2 -2.96 -6.09 -17.61
CA PRO A 2 -3.51 -4.81 -17.18
C PRO A 2 -2.61 -3.71 -17.76
N ASP A 3 -3.20 -2.80 -18.52
CA ASP A 3 -2.47 -1.63 -18.99
C ASP A 3 -2.08 -0.82 -17.76
N PHE A 4 -0.82 -0.40 -17.68
CA PHE A 4 -0.33 0.51 -16.65
C PHE A 4 -0.15 1.88 -17.29
N LYS A 5 -0.32 2.93 -16.48
CA LYS A 5 -0.10 4.32 -16.90
C LYS A 5 0.89 5.00 -15.95
N PRO A 6 1.73 5.91 -16.47
CA PRO A 6 2.55 6.74 -15.62
C PRO A 6 1.66 7.65 -14.76
N VAL A 7 2.08 7.86 -13.52
CA VAL A 7 1.48 8.79 -12.57
C VAL A 7 2.55 9.71 -12.00
N ASN A 8 2.18 10.97 -11.79
CA ASN A 8 2.99 11.96 -11.09
C ASN A 8 2.45 12.05 -9.66
N LEU A 9 3.31 11.79 -8.69
CA LEU A 9 3.01 11.89 -7.26
C LEU A 9 3.72 13.13 -6.72
N TYR A 10 3.08 13.85 -5.80
CA TYR A 10 3.61 15.04 -5.16
C TYR A 10 4.08 16.08 -6.18
N GLY A 11 3.21 16.44 -7.12
CA GLY A 11 3.53 17.39 -8.19
C GLY A 11 4.56 16.90 -9.21
N GLY A 12 4.88 15.60 -9.23
CA GLY A 12 5.87 15.00 -10.12
C GLY A 12 7.26 14.81 -9.50
N ALA A 13 7.44 15.19 -8.24
CA ALA A 13 8.67 14.94 -7.50
C ALA A 13 8.96 13.43 -7.33
N ILE A 14 7.91 12.61 -7.34
CA ILE A 14 7.98 11.15 -7.47
C ILE A 14 7.15 10.74 -8.69
N THR A 15 7.65 9.77 -9.46
CA THR A 15 6.90 9.15 -10.57
C THR A 15 6.79 7.66 -10.34
N ALA A 16 5.68 7.05 -10.72
CA ALA A 16 5.48 5.60 -10.71
C ALA A 16 4.54 5.20 -11.86
N GLU A 17 4.25 3.90 -11.99
CA GLU A 17 3.17 3.43 -12.85
C GLU A 17 2.13 2.65 -12.04
N PHE A 18 0.86 3.04 -12.21
CA PHE A 18 -0.30 2.39 -11.61
C PHE A 18 -1.18 1.76 -12.69
N PRO A 19 -2.06 0.80 -12.35
CA PRO A 19 -2.98 0.23 -13.32
C PRO A 19 -3.85 1.33 -13.93
N ALA A 20 -4.13 1.25 -15.23
CA ALA A 20 -4.83 2.31 -15.97
C ALA A 20 -6.23 2.61 -15.41
N THR A 21 -6.86 1.61 -14.77
CA THR A 21 -8.18 1.70 -14.13
C THR A 21 -8.17 2.52 -12.83
N PHE A 22 -7.00 2.81 -12.26
CA PHE A 22 -6.90 3.55 -11.01
C PHE A 22 -7.03 5.04 -11.27
N GLY A 23 -7.99 5.69 -10.63
CA GLY A 23 -8.20 7.14 -10.66
C GLY A 23 -7.67 7.81 -9.40
N ASP A 24 -7.14 9.03 -9.55
CA ASP A 24 -6.73 9.86 -8.42
C ASP A 24 -7.98 10.36 -7.67
N VAL A 25 -7.95 10.27 -6.36
CA VAL A 25 -9.03 10.70 -5.47
C VAL A 25 -8.98 12.20 -5.17
N SER A 26 -7.83 12.85 -5.37
CA SER A 26 -7.64 14.29 -5.16
C SER A 26 -8.59 15.14 -6.05
N ASP A 27 -8.98 14.60 -7.21
CA ASP A 27 -9.94 15.20 -8.15
C ASP A 27 -11.34 15.39 -7.54
N ILE A 28 -11.69 14.60 -6.52
CA ILE A 28 -13.06 14.55 -5.97
C ILE A 28 -13.14 14.91 -4.49
N ARG A 29 -12.04 14.79 -3.73
CA ARG A 29 -11.96 15.19 -2.32
C ARG A 29 -10.53 15.56 -1.95
N GLN A 30 -10.40 16.38 -0.91
CA GLN A 30 -9.08 16.66 -0.34
C GLN A 30 -8.47 15.39 0.27
N VAL A 31 -7.18 15.23 0.01
CA VAL A 31 -6.28 14.21 0.56
C VAL A 31 -5.17 14.97 1.29
N PRO A 32 -4.66 14.48 2.44
CA PRO A 32 -3.52 15.11 3.11
C PRO A 32 -2.33 15.30 2.16
N ASP A 33 -1.57 16.39 2.33
CA ASP A 33 -0.48 16.75 1.42
C ASP A 33 0.64 15.69 1.35
N ASN A 34 0.81 14.90 2.40
CA ASN A 34 1.78 13.82 2.46
C ASN A 34 1.26 12.50 1.88
N GLN A 35 0.00 12.46 1.40
CA GLN A 35 -0.65 11.26 0.87
C GLN A 35 -1.12 11.45 -0.59
N GLU A 36 -0.99 10.36 -1.35
CA GLU A 36 -1.50 10.23 -2.71
C GLU A 36 -2.39 8.98 -2.76
N VAL A 37 -3.67 9.13 -3.09
CA VAL A 37 -4.67 8.06 -2.97
C VAL A 37 -5.31 7.77 -4.33
N TYR A 38 -5.20 6.53 -4.77
CA TYR A 38 -5.75 6.06 -6.03
C TYR A 38 -6.71 4.90 -5.80
N LEU A 39 -7.87 4.93 -6.47
CA LEU A 39 -8.91 3.90 -6.37
C LEU A 39 -9.14 3.22 -7.70
N ASP A 40 -9.30 1.90 -7.67
CA ASP A 40 -9.70 1.13 -8.86
C ASP A 40 -11.14 1.48 -9.27
N ALA A 41 -11.32 2.01 -10.48
CA ALA A 41 -12.66 2.31 -11.01
C ALA A 41 -13.53 1.06 -11.24
N ASN A 42 -12.91 -0.12 -11.33
CA ASN A 42 -13.60 -1.38 -11.60
C ASN A 42 -13.76 -2.27 -10.35
N GLY A 43 -13.33 -1.81 -9.18
CA GLY A 43 -13.30 -2.62 -7.97
C GLY A 43 -13.28 -1.79 -6.69
N PHE A 44 -12.83 -2.41 -5.61
CA PHE A 44 -12.72 -1.76 -4.29
C PHE A 44 -11.28 -1.54 -3.85
N SER A 45 -10.31 -1.92 -4.69
CA SER A 45 -8.90 -1.85 -4.34
C SER A 45 -8.38 -0.42 -4.38
N SER A 46 -7.36 -0.15 -3.58
CA SER A 46 -6.68 1.15 -3.57
C SER A 46 -5.17 0.99 -3.56
N ILE A 47 -4.49 2.00 -4.11
CA ILE A 47 -3.06 2.22 -3.95
C ILE A 47 -2.92 3.54 -3.22
N VAL A 48 -2.22 3.53 -2.09
CA VAL A 48 -1.91 4.72 -1.30
C VAL A 48 -0.40 4.85 -1.24
N VAL A 49 0.13 6.03 -1.55
CA VAL A 49 1.52 6.39 -1.31
C VAL A 49 1.54 7.47 -0.24
N GLU A 50 2.34 7.27 0.79
CA GLU A 50 2.45 8.21 1.91
C GLU A 50 3.91 8.48 2.26
N ILE A 51 4.23 9.75 2.48
CA ILE A 51 5.53 10.21 2.97
C ILE A 51 5.41 10.48 4.47
N LEU A 52 6.24 9.81 5.26
CA LEU A 52 6.28 9.91 6.71
C LEU A 52 7.69 10.23 7.19
N GLU A 53 7.77 10.78 8.40
CA GLU A 53 9.04 10.83 9.12
C GLU A 53 9.55 9.40 9.39
N ARG A 54 10.87 9.24 9.29
CA ARG A 54 11.52 7.96 9.56
C ARG A 54 11.36 7.61 11.03
N VAL A 55 10.80 6.44 11.29
CA VAL A 55 10.67 5.94 12.65
C VAL A 55 12.02 5.43 13.18
N GLU A 56 12.36 5.79 14.42
CA GLU A 56 13.57 5.33 15.11
C GLU A 56 13.44 3.87 15.57
N LYS A 57 13.33 2.96 14.60
CA LYS A 57 13.19 1.51 14.81
C LYS A 57 14.06 0.71 13.84
N PRO A 58 14.51 -0.49 14.22
CA PRO A 58 15.06 -1.47 13.29
C PRO A 58 14.12 -1.71 12.11
N ASP A 59 14.64 -2.05 10.94
CA ASP A 59 13.86 -2.08 9.70
C ASP A 59 12.61 -2.98 9.76
N THR A 60 12.72 -4.18 10.35
CA THR A 60 11.58 -5.10 10.51
C THR A 60 10.54 -4.57 11.48
N GLU A 61 10.98 -3.96 12.58
CA GLU A 61 10.09 -3.35 13.58
C GLU A 61 9.43 -2.08 13.04
N ALA A 62 10.12 -1.33 12.17
CA ALA A 62 9.55 -0.17 11.49
C ALA A 62 8.40 -0.58 10.56
N LEU A 63 8.56 -1.67 9.81
CA LEU A 63 7.52 -2.19 8.93
C LEU A 63 6.27 -2.63 9.72
N GLU A 64 6.44 -3.35 10.83
CA GLU A 64 5.31 -3.76 11.69
C GLU A 64 4.68 -2.57 12.43
N TYR A 65 5.48 -1.58 12.84
CA TYR A 65 4.99 -0.34 13.42
C TYR A 65 4.09 0.42 12.44
N HIS A 66 4.54 0.61 11.21
CA HIS A 66 3.76 1.27 10.16
C HIS A 66 2.50 0.48 9.80
N LEU A 67 2.55 -0.86 9.78
CA LEU A 67 1.34 -1.67 9.61
C LEU A 67 0.35 -1.44 10.74
N ARG A 68 0.81 -1.44 12.00
CA ARG A 68 -0.06 -1.20 13.16
C ARG A 68 -0.73 0.16 13.08
N ASP A 69 0.03 1.21 12.83
CA ASP A 69 -0.49 2.58 12.68
C ASP A 69 -1.53 2.68 11.56
N LEU A 70 -1.29 2.03 10.42
CA LEU A 70 -2.21 1.97 9.29
C LEU A 70 -3.58 1.35 9.64
N VAL A 71 -3.60 0.32 10.50
CA VAL A 71 -4.83 -0.43 10.86
C VAL A 71 -5.38 -0.05 12.23
N GLU A 72 -4.72 0.84 12.96
CA GLU A 72 -5.17 1.31 14.27
C GLU A 72 -6.41 2.19 14.08
N ASP A 73 -7.47 1.84 14.80
CA ASP A 73 -8.72 2.58 14.82
C ASP A 73 -9.10 2.79 16.29
N GLU A 74 -9.47 4.01 16.68
CA GLU A 74 -9.85 4.31 18.06
C GLU A 74 -11.14 3.59 18.48
N GLU A 75 -11.96 3.18 17.51
CA GLU A 75 -13.28 2.60 17.74
C GLU A 75 -13.30 1.05 17.69
N ASP A 76 -12.21 0.38 17.30
CA ASP A 76 -12.12 -1.10 17.23
C ASP A 76 -10.68 -1.63 17.44
N ASP A 77 -10.54 -2.85 17.94
CA ASP A 77 -9.28 -3.58 18.12
C ASP A 77 -8.75 -4.15 16.77
N ALA A 78 -8.89 -3.41 15.68
CA ALA A 78 -8.52 -3.86 14.33
C ALA A 78 -7.03 -4.20 14.23
N ALA A 79 -6.17 -3.48 14.94
CA ALA A 79 -4.75 -3.79 15.06
C ALA A 79 -4.48 -5.14 15.73
N GLU A 80 -5.24 -5.52 16.76
CA GLU A 80 -5.10 -6.82 17.43
C GLU A 80 -5.58 -7.99 16.56
N LYS A 81 -6.58 -7.72 15.71
CA LYS A 81 -7.16 -8.69 14.78
C LYS A 81 -6.40 -8.79 13.45
N THR A 82 -5.40 -7.94 13.25
CA THR A 82 -4.60 -7.93 12.03
C THR A 82 -3.56 -9.04 12.07
N LYS A 83 -3.51 -9.86 11.02
CA LYS A 83 -2.58 -10.99 10.90
C LYS A 83 -1.58 -10.73 9.77
N VAL A 84 -0.29 -10.79 10.10
CA VAL A 84 0.81 -10.80 9.12
C VAL A 84 1.03 -12.23 8.64
N TRP A 85 1.05 -12.42 7.31
CA TRP A 85 1.22 -13.71 6.66
C TRP A 85 2.67 -13.96 6.26
N TRP A 86 3.33 -12.93 5.74
CA TRP A 86 4.75 -12.95 5.45
C TRP A 86 5.29 -11.52 5.40
N SER A 87 6.59 -11.40 5.66
CA SER A 87 7.37 -10.19 5.42
C SER A 87 8.72 -10.56 4.79
N GLY A 88 9.35 -9.60 4.11
CA GLY A 88 10.63 -9.83 3.45
C GLY A 88 11.24 -8.57 2.86
N THR A 89 12.48 -8.70 2.40
CA THR A 89 13.17 -7.62 1.68
C THR A 89 12.65 -7.49 0.26
N ALA A 90 12.78 -6.29 -0.29
CA ALA A 90 12.44 -5.96 -1.66
C ALA A 90 13.49 -5.01 -2.25
N VAL A 91 13.40 -4.76 -3.55
CA VAL A 91 14.28 -3.84 -4.27
C VAL A 91 13.42 -2.95 -5.15
N GLY A 92 13.54 -1.63 -4.98
CA GLY A 92 13.01 -0.67 -5.93
C GLY A 92 13.98 -0.52 -7.10
N ALA A 93 13.54 -0.85 -8.32
CA ALA A 93 14.44 -0.95 -9.48
C ALA A 93 15.08 0.40 -9.88
N LYS A 94 14.43 1.51 -9.53
CA LYS A 94 14.89 2.88 -9.82
C LYS A 94 15.29 3.65 -8.56
N LEU A 95 15.31 2.99 -7.40
CA LEU A 95 15.88 3.55 -6.18
C LEU A 95 17.39 3.29 -6.16
N PRO A 96 18.17 4.05 -5.38
CA PRO A 96 19.56 3.70 -5.11
C PRO A 96 19.66 2.24 -4.61
N PRO A 97 20.62 1.42 -5.10
CA PRO A 97 20.68 0.00 -4.76
C PRO A 97 20.81 -0.33 -3.27
N SER A 98 21.30 0.64 -2.47
CA SER A 98 21.45 0.51 -1.02
C SER A 98 20.22 0.97 -0.22
N THR A 99 19.14 1.41 -0.89
CA THR A 99 17.92 1.87 -0.21
C THR A 99 17.18 0.69 0.42
N PRO A 100 17.10 0.59 1.76
CA PRO A 100 16.41 -0.51 2.41
C PRO A 100 14.92 -0.47 2.05
N THR A 101 14.42 -1.58 1.50
CA THR A 101 13.03 -1.71 1.08
C THR A 101 12.48 -3.04 1.57
N TYR A 102 11.26 -3.02 2.12
CA TYR A 102 10.63 -4.16 2.75
C TYR A 102 9.18 -4.29 2.33
N ASN A 103 8.68 -5.52 2.26
CA ASN A 103 7.29 -5.83 1.96
C ASN A 103 6.69 -6.71 3.06
N LEU A 104 5.39 -6.57 3.28
CA LEU A 104 4.59 -7.58 3.94
C LEU A 104 3.24 -7.79 3.26
N LEU A 105 2.62 -8.92 3.59
CA LEU A 105 1.20 -9.17 3.36
C LEU A 105 0.53 -9.37 4.72
N ALA A 106 -0.52 -8.60 4.97
CA ALA A 106 -1.38 -8.75 6.13
C ALA A 106 -2.85 -8.86 5.73
N THR A 107 -3.68 -9.35 6.63
CA THR A 107 -5.14 -9.21 6.55
C THR A 107 -5.65 -8.55 7.80
N SER A 108 -6.58 -7.62 7.63
CA SER A 108 -7.23 -6.87 8.70
C SER A 108 -8.75 -6.98 8.57
N PRO A 109 -9.54 -6.87 9.65
CA PRO A 109 -10.98 -6.65 9.54
C PRO A 109 -11.32 -5.37 8.75
N PRO A 110 -12.58 -5.18 8.34
CA PRO A 110 -13.03 -3.92 7.75
C PRO A 110 -12.83 -2.76 8.72
N GLY A 111 -12.25 -1.64 8.26
CA GLY A 111 -12.12 -0.44 9.08
C GLY A 111 -13.49 0.16 9.42
N ALA A 112 -13.59 0.97 10.49
CA ALA A 112 -14.87 1.47 11.01
C ALA A 112 -15.74 2.15 9.93
N LYS A 113 -15.11 2.90 9.02
CA LYS A 113 -15.81 3.58 7.91
C LYS A 113 -16.41 2.64 6.87
N GLN A 114 -15.99 1.38 6.81
CA GLN A 114 -16.50 0.37 5.88
C GLN A 114 -17.61 -0.49 6.49
N GLN A 115 -17.65 -0.60 7.82
CA GLN A 115 -18.62 -1.41 8.54
C GLN A 115 -20.06 -0.90 8.34
N GLY A 116 -21.01 -1.84 8.18
CA GLY A 116 -22.43 -1.56 7.97
C GLY A 116 -22.80 -1.01 6.58
N ARG A 117 -21.84 -0.92 5.65
CA ARG A 117 -22.11 -0.51 4.27
C ARG A 117 -22.51 -1.72 3.40
N ALA A 118 -23.22 -1.45 2.31
CA ALA A 118 -23.66 -2.49 1.37
C ALA A 118 -22.51 -3.35 0.80
N ASN A 119 -21.30 -2.78 0.71
CA ASN A 119 -20.08 -3.44 0.21
C ASN A 119 -19.05 -3.61 1.33
N GLU A 120 -19.49 -3.89 2.55
CA GLU A 120 -18.59 -4.24 3.65
C GLU A 120 -17.76 -5.48 3.27
N PRO A 121 -16.41 -5.41 3.33
CA PRO A 121 -15.56 -6.55 3.06
C PRO A 121 -15.66 -7.62 4.15
N GLU A 122 -15.37 -8.88 3.83
CA GLU A 122 -15.16 -9.91 4.86
C GLU A 122 -13.81 -9.70 5.56
N PHE A 123 -12.81 -9.25 4.81
CA PHE A 123 -11.52 -8.77 5.30
C PHE A 123 -10.86 -7.86 4.25
N VAL A 124 -9.86 -7.10 4.66
CA VAL A 124 -9.00 -6.33 3.77
C VAL A 124 -7.62 -6.95 3.78
N ALA A 125 -7.14 -7.40 2.62
CA ALA A 125 -5.74 -7.75 2.49
C ALA A 125 -4.92 -6.49 2.18
N ILE A 126 -3.77 -6.38 2.85
CA ILE A 126 -2.91 -5.21 2.83
C ILE A 126 -1.54 -5.66 2.36
N MET A 127 -1.11 -5.18 1.20
CA MET A 127 0.28 -5.31 0.77
C MET A 127 1.01 -4.01 1.05
N LEU A 128 1.77 -3.99 2.14
CA LEU A 128 2.55 -2.83 2.56
C LEU A 128 3.96 -2.95 2.03
N THR A 129 4.46 -1.88 1.43
CA THR A 129 5.86 -1.67 1.04
C THR A 129 6.40 -0.51 1.85
N LEU A 130 7.53 -0.70 2.52
CA LEU A 130 8.28 0.34 3.22
C LEU A 130 9.57 0.63 2.47
N ILE A 131 9.78 1.86 2.04
CA ILE A 131 11.03 2.37 1.45
C ILE A 131 11.67 3.33 2.44
N ARG A 132 12.90 3.03 2.86
CA ARG A 132 13.58 3.73 3.97
C ARG A 132 14.66 4.67 3.43
N LEU A 133 14.39 5.98 3.42
CA LEU A 133 15.33 7.01 2.97
C LEU A 133 16.11 7.58 4.16
N ALA A 134 17.11 6.84 4.63
CA ALA A 134 17.84 7.18 5.85
C ALA A 134 18.51 8.57 5.80
N ALA A 135 19.05 8.99 4.65
CA ALA A 135 19.69 10.29 4.50
C ALA A 135 18.71 11.47 4.52
N GLN A 136 17.43 11.20 4.27
CA GLN A 136 16.34 12.17 4.26
C GLN A 136 15.46 12.07 5.52
N GLU A 137 15.83 11.21 6.47
CA GLU A 137 15.01 10.92 7.66
C GLU A 137 13.54 10.65 7.30
N THR A 138 13.32 9.97 6.17
CA THR A 138 11.99 9.73 5.60
C THR A 138 11.73 8.25 5.44
N ASP A 139 10.50 7.81 5.72
CA ASP A 139 9.95 6.52 5.31
C ASP A 139 8.82 6.78 4.29
N ILE A 140 8.87 6.12 3.13
CA ILE A 140 7.79 6.13 2.14
C ILE A 140 7.02 4.81 2.26
N LEU A 141 5.72 4.90 2.49
CA LEU A 141 4.82 3.76 2.48
C LEU A 141 4.09 3.67 1.14
N VAL A 142 4.07 2.47 0.56
CA VAL A 142 3.16 2.13 -0.54
C VAL A 142 2.26 1.00 -0.07
N THR A 143 0.96 1.29 0.02
CA THR A 143 -0.04 0.35 0.50
C THR A 143 -0.99 -0.01 -0.63
N VAL A 144 -1.09 -1.29 -0.96
CA VAL A 144 -2.15 -1.82 -1.84
C VAL A 144 -3.19 -2.50 -0.97
N ASN A 145 -4.36 -1.89 -0.87
CA ASN A 145 -5.49 -2.46 -0.12
C ASN A 145 -6.41 -3.23 -1.08
N VAL A 146 -6.78 -4.44 -0.68
CA VAL A 146 -7.61 -5.36 -1.47
C VAL A 146 -8.78 -5.86 -0.61
N PRO A 147 -9.88 -5.10 -0.56
CA PRO A 147 -11.09 -5.51 0.16
C PRO A 147 -11.72 -6.74 -0.49
N HIS A 148 -11.91 -7.80 0.28
CA HIS A 148 -12.59 -9.03 -0.17
C HIS A 148 -14.08 -8.92 0.17
N VAL A 149 -14.83 -8.26 -0.71
CA VAL A 149 -16.28 -8.06 -0.57
C VAL A 149 -17.03 -9.31 -1.01
N LYS A 150 -17.94 -9.80 -0.16
CA LYS A 150 -18.73 -11.00 -0.44
C LYS A 150 -19.43 -10.92 -1.80
N GLY A 151 -19.30 -11.98 -2.60
CA GLY A 151 -19.88 -12.07 -3.95
C GLY A 151 -19.09 -11.35 -5.05
N GLN A 152 -17.99 -10.67 -4.71
CA GLN A 152 -17.07 -10.02 -5.67
C GLN A 152 -15.76 -10.81 -5.84
N PHE A 153 -15.61 -11.92 -5.10
CA PHE A 153 -14.53 -12.89 -5.25
C PHE A 153 -15.10 -14.30 -5.08
N GLU A 154 -14.39 -15.30 -5.60
CA GLU A 154 -14.77 -16.70 -5.45
C GLU A 154 -14.54 -17.16 -4.01
N GLU A 155 -15.59 -17.64 -3.33
CA GLU A 155 -15.49 -18.15 -1.96
C GLU A 155 -14.49 -19.31 -1.89
N GLY A 156 -13.59 -19.29 -0.90
CA GLY A 156 -12.50 -20.26 -0.77
C GLY A 156 -11.38 -20.13 -1.81
N SER A 157 -11.37 -19.09 -2.66
CA SER A 157 -10.23 -18.80 -3.55
C SER A 157 -8.97 -18.32 -2.81
N VAL A 158 -9.13 -17.88 -1.56
CA VAL A 158 -8.05 -17.41 -0.68
C VAL A 158 -7.95 -18.33 0.54
N ASP A 159 -6.74 -18.82 0.79
CA ASP A 159 -6.34 -19.58 1.98
C ASP A 159 -4.85 -19.31 2.24
N LEU A 160 -4.59 -18.21 2.93
CA LEU A 160 -3.23 -17.69 3.13
C LEU A 160 -2.39 -18.56 4.09
N GLU A 161 -3.04 -19.36 4.96
CA GLU A 161 -2.34 -20.33 5.82
C GLU A 161 -1.63 -21.39 4.97
N HIS A 162 -2.25 -21.78 3.87
CA HIS A 162 -1.73 -22.79 2.94
C HIS A 162 -1.15 -22.16 1.66
N GLY A 163 -0.91 -20.84 1.66
CA GLY A 163 -0.26 -20.12 0.55
C GLY A 163 -1.13 -19.91 -0.69
N LYS A 164 -2.44 -20.12 -0.61
CA LYS A 164 -3.38 -19.85 -1.70
C LYS A 164 -3.85 -18.40 -1.64
N THR A 165 -3.46 -17.59 -2.61
CA THR A 165 -3.74 -16.14 -2.60
C THR A 165 -4.96 -15.76 -3.45
N GLY A 166 -5.31 -16.55 -4.45
CA GLY A 166 -6.46 -16.29 -5.32
C GLY A 166 -6.26 -15.10 -6.28
N PRO A 167 -7.19 -14.91 -7.25
CA PRO A 167 -6.97 -14.00 -8.37
C PRO A 167 -6.79 -12.53 -7.98
N LEU A 168 -7.51 -12.04 -6.96
CA LEU A 168 -7.43 -10.64 -6.52
C LEU A 168 -6.06 -10.32 -5.93
N LEU A 169 -5.52 -11.19 -5.06
CA LEU A 169 -4.19 -10.98 -4.49
C LEU A 169 -3.09 -11.22 -5.51
N GLU A 170 -3.24 -12.17 -6.43
CA GLU A 170 -2.30 -12.32 -7.55
C GLU A 170 -2.24 -11.06 -8.43
N GLN A 171 -3.38 -10.41 -8.66
CA GLN A 171 -3.45 -9.16 -9.39
C GLN A 171 -2.81 -8.01 -8.60
N ALA A 172 -3.14 -7.88 -7.32
CA ALA A 172 -2.55 -6.86 -6.45
C ALA A 172 -1.04 -7.02 -6.28
N ALA A 173 -0.53 -8.26 -6.26
CA ALA A 173 0.90 -8.52 -6.25
C ALA A 173 1.59 -7.99 -7.52
N LYS A 174 0.93 -8.08 -8.69
CA LYS A 174 1.43 -7.48 -9.95
C LYS A 174 1.42 -5.96 -9.88
N TRP A 175 0.41 -5.35 -9.25
CA TRP A 175 0.36 -3.90 -9.04
C TRP A 175 1.53 -3.43 -8.16
N ARG A 176 1.69 -4.03 -6.97
CA ARG A 176 2.82 -3.71 -6.09
C ARG A 176 4.16 -3.90 -6.78
N GLN A 177 4.32 -5.01 -7.51
CA GLN A 177 5.56 -5.28 -8.26
C GLN A 177 5.83 -4.21 -9.30
N ARG A 178 4.81 -3.75 -10.04
CA ARG A 178 4.98 -2.67 -11.01
C ARG A 178 5.39 -1.35 -10.34
N VAL A 179 4.82 -1.05 -9.17
CA VAL A 179 5.24 0.14 -8.39
C VAL A 179 6.72 0.03 -8.02
N LEU A 180 7.18 -1.10 -7.48
CA LEU A 180 8.60 -1.30 -7.14
C LEU A 180 9.53 -1.17 -8.36
N GLU A 181 9.08 -1.58 -9.54
CA GLU A 181 9.86 -1.47 -10.78
C GLU A 181 9.94 -0.04 -11.34
N THR A 182 8.99 0.83 -10.99
CA THR A 182 8.78 2.10 -11.70
C THR A 182 8.86 3.33 -10.81
N LEU A 183 8.67 3.18 -9.49
CA LEU A 183 8.75 4.26 -8.52
C LEU A 183 10.15 4.86 -8.53
N GLU A 184 10.21 6.15 -8.81
CA GLU A 184 11.44 6.91 -9.00
C GLU A 184 11.29 8.28 -8.36
N VAL A 185 12.25 8.65 -7.51
CA VAL A 185 12.37 10.01 -6.99
C VAL A 185 13.05 10.87 -8.04
N LYS A 186 12.32 11.86 -8.56
CA LYS A 186 12.81 12.84 -9.54
C LYS A 186 13.40 14.07 -8.87
N GLU A 187 12.78 14.52 -7.78
CA GLU A 187 13.15 15.75 -7.07
C GLU A 187 13.41 15.44 -5.59
N TRP A 188 14.69 15.26 -5.24
CA TRP A 188 15.09 14.92 -3.87
C TRP A 188 14.88 16.05 -2.86
N GLY A 189 14.75 17.30 -3.33
CA GLY A 189 14.38 18.44 -2.49
C GLY A 189 12.99 18.32 -1.85
N LEU A 190 12.16 17.38 -2.32
CA LEU A 190 10.87 17.04 -1.69
C LEU A 190 10.99 16.71 -0.20
N PHE A 191 12.11 16.11 0.22
CA PHE A 191 12.31 15.63 1.59
C PHE A 191 13.03 16.63 2.50
N GLY A 192 13.17 17.90 2.08
CA GLY A 192 13.79 18.94 2.91
C GLY A 192 15.33 18.88 2.99
N GLY A 193 16.00 18.11 2.13
CA GLY A 193 17.45 18.15 1.95
C GLY A 193 17.88 19.22 0.94
N GLU A 194 18.97 19.93 1.23
CA GLU A 194 19.67 20.83 0.28
C GLU A 194 20.18 20.11 -0.99
#